data_AF-A0A954NU12-F1
#
_entry.id   AF-A0A954NU12-F1
#
_cell.length_a   1.000
_cell.length_b   1.000
_cell.length_c   1.000
_cell.angle_alpha   90.00
_cell.angle_beta   90.00
_cell.angle_gamma   90.00
#
_symmetry.space_group_name_H-M   'P 1'
#
loop_
_entity.id
_entity.type
_entity.pdbx_description
1 polymer ?
#
loop_
_entity_poly.entity_id
_entity_poly.type
_entity_poly.pdbx_seq_one_letter_code
_entity_poly.pdbx_strand_id
1 'polypeptide(L)'
;MMLRLMTFLTVGTALVTGGTLSGCSNLLTARSIQTFADSLAEKDLETLKEKTSSDFDQKALRTADALDDIKILNLPTGKVSVAKVEEISETEKHVTVEVGERKKEVLYKLTRNPGSRKWLVDDIYLQQKKPGM
;
A
#
# COMPACT_ATOMS: atom_id res chain seq x y z
N MET A 1 56.11 20.03 23.04
CA MET A 1 56.36 18.66 23.51
C MET A 1 55.22 18.25 24.42
N MET A 2 54.70 17.03 24.19
CA MET A 2 53.55 16.38 24.83
C MET A 2 53.47 16.55 26.35
N LEU A 3 52.25 16.70 26.89
CA LEU A 3 51.48 15.59 27.49
C LEU A 3 50.24 16.17 28.19
N ARG A 4 49.04 15.95 27.63
CA ARG A 4 47.79 16.27 28.33
C ARG A 4 47.09 14.97 28.74
N LEU A 5 46.84 14.95 30.04
CA LEU A 5 46.30 13.93 30.91
C LEU A 5 44.98 13.33 30.39
N MET A 6 44.91 12.00 30.34
CA MET A 6 43.66 11.25 30.30
C MET A 6 42.86 11.53 31.57
N THR A 7 41.62 12.00 31.43
CA THR A 7 40.58 11.72 32.43
C THR A 7 39.26 11.55 31.69
N PHE A 8 38.70 10.37 31.87
CA PHE A 8 37.42 9.92 31.35
C PHE A 8 36.29 10.84 31.79
N LEU A 9 35.45 11.28 30.85
CA LEU A 9 34.06 11.60 31.16
C LEU A 9 33.16 11.13 30.02
N THR A 10 32.29 10.22 30.41
CA THR A 10 31.12 9.68 29.74
C THR A 10 30.39 10.70 28.87
N VAL A 11 30.32 10.46 27.56
CA VAL A 11 29.24 10.99 26.72
C VAL A 11 28.53 9.79 26.13
N GLY A 12 27.56 9.28 26.89
CA GLY A 12 26.42 8.63 26.30
C GLY A 12 25.64 9.68 25.51
N THR A 13 25.29 9.36 24.28
CA THR A 13 23.91 9.36 23.77
C THR A 13 24.01 8.91 22.31
N ALA A 14 23.60 7.66 22.06
CA ALA A 14 23.33 7.17 20.74
C ALA A 14 22.19 8.01 20.13
N LEU A 15 22.51 8.90 19.20
CA LEU A 15 21.49 9.57 18.40
C LEU A 15 21.12 8.66 17.23
N VAL A 16 20.27 7.67 17.52
CA VAL A 16 19.49 6.96 16.50
C VAL A 16 18.40 7.93 16.04
N THR A 17 18.70 8.80 15.09
CA THR A 17 17.65 9.54 14.35
C THR A 17 17.12 8.64 13.24
N GLY A 18 16.40 7.59 13.64
CA GLY A 18 15.64 6.72 12.76
C GLY A 18 14.16 7.10 12.80
N GLY A 19 13.67 7.65 11.68
CA GLY A 19 12.29 7.55 11.16
C GLY A 19 11.12 8.05 12.02
N THR A 20 10.34 9.02 11.51
CA THR A 20 8.87 9.12 11.71
C THR A 20 8.24 10.34 10.98
N LEU A 21 8.57 10.59 9.71
CA LEU A 21 7.83 11.59 8.90
C LEU A 21 6.78 10.99 7.95
N SER A 22 6.56 9.67 7.95
CA SER A 22 5.67 9.00 6.98
C SER A 22 4.18 8.99 7.35
N GLY A 23 3.79 9.55 8.49
CA GLY A 23 2.46 9.36 9.08
C GLY A 23 1.27 9.89 8.25
N CYS A 24 1.42 11.00 7.53
CA CYS A 24 0.31 11.60 6.77
C CYS A 24 0.16 11.01 5.35
N SER A 25 1.27 10.67 4.69
CA SER A 25 1.23 10.05 3.34
C SER A 25 0.63 8.65 3.40
N ASN A 26 0.90 7.92 4.48
CA ASN A 26 0.37 6.58 4.69
C ASN A 26 -1.14 6.57 4.93
N LEU A 27 -1.71 7.60 5.59
CA LEU A 27 -3.16 7.68 5.81
C LEU A 27 -3.94 7.84 4.50
N LEU A 28 -3.50 8.74 3.62
CA LEU A 28 -4.13 8.93 2.31
C LEU A 28 -4.02 7.67 1.45
N THR A 29 -2.87 7.00 1.52
CA THR A 29 -2.61 5.74 0.83
C THR A 29 -3.53 4.63 1.33
N ALA A 30 -3.59 4.44 2.66
CA ALA A 30 -4.47 3.47 3.30
C ALA A 30 -5.94 3.74 2.94
N ARG A 31 -6.34 5.00 2.92
CA ARG A 31 -7.70 5.41 2.55
C ARG A 31 -8.02 5.08 1.09
N SER A 32 -7.12 5.36 0.14
CA SER A 32 -7.31 4.98 -1.26
C SER A 32 -7.50 3.46 -1.42
N ILE A 33 -6.67 2.65 -0.74
CA ILE A 33 -6.75 1.19 -0.78
C ILE A 33 -8.04 0.69 -0.12
N GLN A 34 -8.42 1.26 1.02
CA GLN A 34 -9.66 0.89 1.71
C GLN A 34 -10.88 1.22 0.84
N THR A 35 -10.97 2.43 0.28
CA THR A 35 -12.07 2.80 -0.62
C THR A 35 -12.13 1.90 -1.85
N PHE A 36 -10.99 1.52 -2.42
CA PHE A 36 -10.95 0.53 -3.48
C PHE A 36 -11.54 -0.82 -3.02
N ALA A 37 -11.07 -1.35 -1.88
CA ALA A 37 -11.52 -2.63 -1.34
C ALA A 37 -13.03 -2.62 -1.01
N ASP A 38 -13.52 -1.53 -0.45
CA ASP A 38 -14.94 -1.34 -0.12
C ASP A 38 -15.79 -1.28 -1.40
N SER A 39 -15.39 -0.48 -2.40
CA SER A 39 -16.11 -0.37 -3.67
C SER A 39 -16.20 -1.70 -4.42
N LEU A 40 -15.16 -2.53 -4.32
CA LEU A 40 -15.18 -3.87 -4.87
C LEU A 40 -16.15 -4.80 -4.13
N ALA A 41 -16.17 -4.73 -2.79
CA ALA A 41 -17.08 -5.52 -1.97
C ALA A 41 -18.56 -5.11 -2.18
N GLU A 42 -18.81 -3.81 -2.35
CA GLU A 42 -20.14 -3.22 -2.55
C GLU A 42 -20.63 -3.31 -4.00
N LYS A 43 -19.78 -3.79 -4.93
CA LYS A 43 -20.03 -3.80 -6.39
C LYS A 43 -20.28 -2.41 -6.98
N ASP A 44 -19.68 -1.39 -6.40
CA ASP A 44 -19.76 -0.02 -6.90
C ASP A 44 -18.74 0.19 -8.03
N LEU A 45 -19.15 -0.14 -9.26
CA LEU A 45 -18.31 -0.03 -10.45
C LEU A 45 -17.86 1.40 -10.71
N GLU A 46 -18.71 2.38 -10.45
CA GLU A 46 -18.42 3.79 -10.71
C GLU A 46 -17.28 4.25 -9.80
N THR A 47 -17.43 4.05 -8.49
CA THR A 47 -16.37 4.39 -7.53
C THR A 47 -15.10 3.58 -7.78
N LEU A 48 -15.23 2.30 -8.14
CA LEU A 48 -14.07 1.44 -8.44
C LEU A 48 -13.26 2.02 -9.60
N LYS A 49 -13.91 2.38 -10.71
CA LYS A 49 -13.28 3.00 -11.89
C LYS A 49 -12.59 4.31 -11.54
N GLU A 50 -13.15 5.13 -10.66
CA GLU A 50 -12.51 6.38 -10.21
C GLU A 50 -11.24 6.17 -9.36
N LYS A 51 -11.11 5.00 -8.73
CA LYS A 51 -10.00 4.67 -7.82
C LYS A 51 -8.95 3.79 -8.48
N THR A 52 -9.15 3.39 -9.73
CA THR A 52 -8.22 2.58 -10.52
C THR A 52 -7.55 3.39 -11.62
N SER A 53 -6.37 2.96 -12.05
CA SER A 53 -5.72 3.51 -13.23
C SER A 53 -6.49 3.16 -14.50
N SER A 54 -6.22 3.89 -15.59
CA SER A 54 -6.74 3.52 -16.92
C SER A 54 -6.27 2.14 -17.36
N ASP A 55 -5.07 1.73 -16.96
CA ASP A 55 -4.52 0.41 -17.28
C ASP A 55 -5.29 -0.70 -16.55
N PHE A 56 -5.58 -0.51 -15.27
CA PHE A 56 -6.39 -1.44 -14.49
C PHE A 56 -7.82 -1.49 -15.03
N ASP A 57 -8.42 -0.34 -15.35
CA ASP A 57 -9.78 -0.30 -15.93
C ASP A 57 -9.86 -1.10 -17.24
N GLN A 58 -8.90 -0.91 -18.15
CA GLN A 58 -8.86 -1.61 -19.44
C GLN A 58 -8.59 -3.11 -19.32
N LYS A 59 -7.77 -3.52 -18.33
CA LYS A 59 -7.38 -4.92 -18.14
C LYS A 59 -8.38 -5.70 -17.29
N ALA A 60 -8.85 -5.10 -16.20
CA ALA A 60 -9.60 -5.76 -15.14
C ALA A 60 -11.07 -5.34 -15.03
N LEU A 61 -11.49 -4.21 -15.62
CA LEU A 61 -12.87 -3.69 -15.52
C LEU A 61 -13.54 -3.44 -16.90
N ARG A 62 -13.06 -4.13 -17.93
CA ARG A 62 -13.46 -3.91 -19.34
C ARG A 62 -14.91 -4.31 -19.63
N THR A 63 -15.42 -5.31 -18.93
CA THR A 63 -16.74 -5.90 -19.14
C THR A 63 -17.66 -5.59 -17.97
N ALA A 64 -18.98 -5.61 -18.20
CA ALA A 64 -19.96 -5.45 -17.12
C ALA A 64 -19.83 -6.55 -16.05
N ASP A 65 -19.41 -7.74 -16.45
CA ASP A 65 -19.24 -8.92 -15.59
C ASP A 65 -17.89 -8.93 -14.85
N ALA A 66 -17.00 -7.96 -15.11
CA ALA A 66 -15.66 -7.91 -14.52
C ALA A 66 -15.65 -7.97 -12.98
N LEU A 67 -16.68 -7.41 -12.34
CA LEU A 67 -16.81 -7.48 -10.88
C LEU A 67 -17.06 -8.91 -10.38
N ASP A 68 -17.74 -9.74 -11.17
CA ASP A 68 -17.97 -11.13 -10.83
C ASP A 68 -16.70 -11.95 -11.04
N ASP A 69 -15.91 -11.65 -12.08
CA ASP A 69 -14.60 -12.26 -12.31
C ASP A 69 -13.61 -11.93 -11.18
N ILE A 70 -13.58 -10.69 -10.69
CA ILE A 70 -12.68 -10.30 -9.60
C ILE A 70 -13.04 -11.02 -8.29
N LYS A 71 -14.31 -11.39 -8.06
CA LYS A 71 -14.68 -12.19 -6.86
C LYS A 71 -14.04 -13.57 -6.85
N ILE A 72 -13.75 -14.15 -8.01
CA ILE A 72 -13.06 -15.44 -8.12
C ILE A 72 -11.68 -15.36 -7.45
N LEU A 73 -11.05 -14.17 -7.46
CA LEU A 73 -9.75 -13.93 -6.82
C LEU A 73 -9.81 -14.02 -5.29
N ASN A 74 -11.01 -14.11 -4.67
CA ASN A 74 -11.21 -14.24 -3.22
C ASN A 74 -10.36 -13.24 -2.43
N LEU A 75 -10.40 -11.97 -2.86
CA LEU A 75 -9.69 -10.89 -2.21
C LEU A 75 -10.08 -10.83 -0.73
N PRO A 76 -9.10 -10.71 0.19
CA PRO A 76 -9.40 -10.63 1.60
C PRO A 76 -10.21 -9.37 1.89
N THR A 77 -11.17 -9.48 2.81
CA THR A 77 -12.05 -8.40 3.23
C THR A 77 -11.83 -8.08 4.71
N GLY A 78 -12.23 -6.86 5.11
CA GLY A 78 -12.11 -6.37 6.48
C GLY A 78 -11.18 -5.18 6.61
N LYS A 79 -10.79 -4.87 7.85
CA LYS A 79 -9.95 -3.71 8.15
C LYS A 79 -8.59 -3.81 7.44
N VAL A 80 -8.23 -2.75 6.73
CA VAL A 80 -6.93 -2.62 6.07
C VAL A 80 -5.96 -1.86 6.98
N SER A 81 -4.73 -2.37 7.10
CA SER A 81 -3.61 -1.64 7.70
C SER A 81 -2.39 -1.70 6.79
N VAL A 82 -1.73 -0.56 6.60
CA VAL A 82 -0.50 -0.48 5.78
C VAL A 82 0.66 -1.11 6.54
N ALA A 83 1.24 -2.17 5.97
CA ALA A 83 2.39 -2.87 6.54
C ALA A 83 3.72 -2.32 5.99
N LYS A 84 3.77 -2.03 4.69
CA LYS A 84 4.98 -1.52 4.03
C LYS A 84 4.61 -0.58 2.88
N VAL A 85 5.40 0.49 2.72
CA VAL A 85 5.33 1.39 1.57
C VAL A 85 6.73 1.45 0.96
N GLU A 86 6.82 1.17 -0.33
CA GLU A 86 8.03 1.27 -1.13
C GLU A 86 7.79 2.31 -2.22
N GLU A 87 8.50 3.43 -2.14
CA GLU A 87 8.46 4.47 -3.17
C GLU A 87 9.35 4.05 -4.33
N ILE A 88 8.75 3.75 -5.49
CA ILE A 88 9.47 3.32 -6.69
C ILE A 88 9.89 4.55 -7.51
N SER A 89 9.01 5.54 -7.60
CA SER A 89 9.26 6.83 -8.24
C SER A 89 8.31 7.91 -7.68
N GLU A 90 8.41 9.14 -8.18
CA GLU A 90 7.47 10.22 -7.83
C GLU A 90 6.01 9.89 -8.21
N THR A 91 5.82 9.01 -9.19
CA THR A 91 4.51 8.64 -9.74
C THR A 91 4.11 7.20 -9.46
N GLU A 92 4.98 6.39 -8.85
CA GLU A 92 4.73 4.97 -8.59
C GLU A 92 5.17 4.57 -7.19
N LYS A 93 4.32 3.80 -6.51
CA LYS A 93 4.66 3.17 -5.24
C LYS A 93 4.04 1.80 -5.10
N HIS A 94 4.72 0.95 -4.36
CA HIS A 94 4.26 -0.37 -3.97
C HIS A 94 3.86 -0.35 -2.50
N VAL A 95 2.67 -0.85 -2.21
CA VAL A 95 2.11 -0.80 -0.86
C VAL A 95 1.62 -2.18 -0.45
N THR A 96 2.28 -2.75 0.54
CA THR A 96 1.82 -3.98 1.19
C THR A 96 0.88 -3.60 2.31
N VAL A 97 -0.32 -4.16 2.28
CA VAL A 97 -1.32 -4.01 3.34
C VAL A 97 -1.65 -5.37 3.94
N GLU A 98 -1.96 -5.37 5.23
CA GLU A 98 -2.59 -6.47 5.93
C GLU A 98 -4.11 -6.26 5.94
N VAL A 99 -4.88 -7.27 5.55
CA VAL A 99 -6.34 -7.21 5.50
C VAL A 99 -6.98 -8.25 6.42
N GLY A 100 -7.94 -7.79 7.21
CA GLY A 100 -8.77 -8.61 8.09
C GLY A 100 -8.02 -9.14 9.32
N GLU A 101 -8.71 -9.92 10.15
CA GLU A 101 -8.15 -10.43 11.42
C GLU A 101 -6.95 -11.35 11.23
N ARG A 102 -6.95 -12.11 10.13
CA ARG A 102 -5.85 -13.02 9.76
C ARG A 102 -4.66 -12.29 9.15
N LYS A 103 -4.71 -10.96 9.02
CA LYS A 103 -3.63 -10.11 8.48
C LYS A 103 -3.10 -10.65 7.15
N LYS A 104 -4.01 -10.96 6.22
CA LYS A 104 -3.60 -11.44 4.90
C LYS A 104 -2.88 -10.32 4.16
N GLU A 105 -1.68 -10.57 3.69
CA GLU A 105 -0.90 -9.57 2.94
C GLU A 105 -1.39 -9.48 1.49
N VAL A 106 -1.60 -8.24 1.05
CA VAL A 106 -1.91 -7.90 -0.35
C VAL A 106 -0.96 -6.78 -0.76
N LEU A 107 -0.33 -6.94 -1.93
CA LEU A 107 0.52 -5.90 -2.51
C LEU A 107 -0.28 -5.13 -3.56
N TYR A 108 -0.38 -3.83 -3.37
CA TYR A 108 -0.99 -2.90 -4.32
C TYR A 108 0.11 -2.10 -5.01
N LYS A 109 0.09 -2.09 -6.35
CA LYS A 109 0.82 -1.08 -7.12
C LYS A 109 -0.09 0.14 -7.25
N LEU A 110 0.42 1.29 -6.87
CA LEU A 110 -0.28 2.56 -6.97
C LEU A 110 0.44 3.47 -7.93
N THR A 111 -0.33 4.08 -8.83
CA THR A 111 0.14 5.11 -9.75
C THR A 111 -0.48 6.46 -9.43
N ARG A 112 0.24 7.53 -9.69
CA ARG A 112 -0.24 8.89 -9.47
C ARG A 112 -1.10 9.33 -10.64
N ASN A 113 -2.32 9.78 -10.35
CA ASN A 113 -3.19 10.32 -11.40
C ASN A 113 -2.61 11.63 -11.97
N PRO A 114 -2.34 11.71 -13.30
CA PRO A 114 -1.80 12.91 -13.93
C PRO A 114 -2.63 14.15 -13.61
N GLY A 115 -1.95 15.26 -13.31
CA GLY A 115 -2.62 16.53 -12.96
C GLY A 115 -3.29 16.57 -11.58
N SER A 116 -3.24 15.50 -10.78
CA SER A 116 -3.77 15.49 -9.42
C SER A 116 -2.77 14.90 -8.41
N ARG A 117 -3.05 15.06 -7.10
CA ARG A 117 -2.29 14.43 -6.02
C ARG A 117 -2.87 13.08 -5.58
N LYS A 118 -3.82 12.53 -6.34
CA LYS A 118 -4.51 11.28 -6.01
C LYS A 118 -3.69 10.07 -6.45
N TRP A 119 -3.71 9.04 -5.61
CA TRP A 119 -3.16 7.72 -5.92
C TRP A 119 -4.28 6.80 -6.39
N LEU A 120 -4.03 6.11 -7.50
CA LEU A 120 -4.93 5.14 -8.12
C LEU A 120 -4.33 3.75 -8.03
N VAL A 121 -5.17 2.74 -7.87
CA VAL A 121 -4.78 1.34 -7.92
C VAL A 121 -4.49 0.95 -9.35
N ASP A 122 -3.25 0.52 -9.63
CA ASP A 122 -2.79 0.13 -10.95
C ASP A 122 -2.74 -1.39 -11.12
N ASP A 123 -2.29 -2.12 -10.09
CA ASP A 123 -2.26 -3.58 -10.06
C ASP A 123 -2.40 -4.11 -8.63
N ILE A 124 -2.85 -5.36 -8.51
CA ILE A 124 -3.00 -6.08 -7.24
C ILE A 124 -2.31 -7.44 -7.35
N TYR A 125 -1.41 -7.71 -6.42
CA TYR A 125 -0.71 -8.97 -6.32
C TYR A 125 -1.13 -9.70 -5.04
N LEU A 126 -1.63 -10.92 -5.21
CA LEU A 126 -2.01 -11.80 -4.12
C LEU A 126 -0.97 -12.91 -3.99
N GLN A 127 -0.42 -13.07 -2.78
CA GLN A 127 0.36 -14.26 -2.48
C GLN A 127 -0.59 -15.44 -2.31
N GLN A 128 -0.76 -16.23 -3.36
CA GLN A 128 -1.44 -17.51 -3.25
C GLN A 128 -0.52 -18.51 -2.53
N LYS A 129 -0.95 -18.97 -1.35
CA LYS A 129 -0.35 -20.17 -0.76
C LYS A 129 -0.77 -21.35 -1.63
N LYS A 130 0.19 -22.12 -2.14
CA LYS A 130 -0.08 -23.33 -2.92
C LYS A 130 -1.05 -24.23 -2.12
N PRO A 131 -2.20 -24.62 -2.67
CA PRO A 131 -3.03 -25.63 -2.03
C PRO A 131 -2.32 -26.98 -2.21
N GLY A 132 -1.84 -27.55 -1.11
CA GLY A 132 -1.21 -28.88 -1.08
C GLY A 132 0.20 -28.86 -0.48
N MET A 133 0.26 -28.84 0.85
CA MET A 133 1.33 -29.48 1.63
C MET A 133 0.75 -29.95 2.96
#